data_AF-A0A7C5ACB6-F1
#
_entry.id   AF-A0A7C5ACB6-F1
#
_cell.length_a   1.000
_cell.length_b   1.000
_cell.length_c   1.000
_cell.angle_alpha   90.00
_cell.angle_beta   90.00
_cell.angle_gamma   90.00
#
_symmetry.space_group_name_H-M   'P 1'
#
loop_
_entity.id
_entity.type
_entity.pdbx_description
1 polymer ?
#
loop_
_entity_poly.entity_id
_entity_poly.type
_entity_poly.pdbx_seq_one_letter_code
_entity_poly.pdbx_strand_id
1 'polypeptide(L)'
;MSEAVDLNRISGEQRLAFYGLLFSLARADGSFDEEEMITIHALLDDSGFSSDQRDALRRYCVHPPDPRTCLATLAQAPDEFRFGVMAALVDLALADDRCTPEEKAALDAARSALCISEGQARCIETLVRSLKPMIDDPTPERQGALEAAAQAMISVGIPASTAFFLGSVQDLEKEGRQDVMRAMGLGWGRRSSLASSLFSGLTAAPSLTGFWAGDEEEGRWSASRRKRAEQAIARLETIAKDLEATLGENAPEDEVRRLEAIRQLILTRRSVLGDLA
;
A
#
# COMPACT_ATOMS: atom_id res chain seq x y z
N MET A 1 20.42 12.07 -4.10
CA MET A 1 19.96 10.67 -4.19
C MET A 1 18.92 10.50 -3.12
N SER A 2 17.63 10.54 -3.47
CA SER A 2 16.57 10.24 -2.50
C SER A 2 16.42 8.73 -2.54
N GLU A 3 16.96 8.05 -1.52
CA GLU A 3 16.84 6.60 -1.38
C GLU A 3 15.35 6.28 -1.23
N ALA A 4 14.81 5.52 -2.18
CA ALA A 4 13.61 4.75 -1.90
C ALA A 4 13.82 3.99 -0.58
N VAL A 5 12.77 3.81 0.21
CA VAL A 5 12.86 3.00 1.43
C VAL A 5 13.45 1.64 1.04
N ASP A 6 14.68 1.43 1.47
CA ASP A 6 15.37 0.19 1.27
C ASP A 6 14.98 -0.73 2.43
N LEU A 7 14.01 -1.62 2.19
CA LEU A 7 13.64 -2.66 3.14
C LEU A 7 14.84 -3.55 3.52
N ASN A 8 15.95 -3.50 2.79
CA ASN A 8 17.20 -4.16 3.16
C ASN A 8 17.95 -3.47 4.31
N ARG A 9 17.51 -2.30 4.78
CA ARG A 9 18.06 -1.64 5.97
C ARG A 9 17.63 -2.28 7.29
N ILE A 10 16.65 -3.17 7.24
CA ILE A 10 16.20 -3.93 8.40
C ILE A 10 16.53 -5.42 8.24
N SER A 11 16.59 -6.13 9.36
CA SER A 11 16.91 -7.55 9.35
C SER A 11 15.82 -8.38 8.62
N GLY A 12 16.22 -9.52 8.05
CA GLY A 12 15.26 -10.45 7.45
C GLY A 12 14.18 -10.92 8.44
N GLU A 13 14.49 -10.97 9.74
CA GLU A 13 13.52 -11.27 10.79
C GLU A 13 12.46 -10.17 10.94
N GLN A 14 12.89 -8.90 10.95
CA GLN A 14 11.96 -7.76 10.99
C GLN A 14 11.10 -7.67 9.73
N ARG A 15 11.65 -7.97 8.54
CA ARG A 15 10.87 -8.01 7.29
C ARG A 15 9.84 -9.15 7.34
N LEU A 16 10.23 -10.32 7.84
CA LEU A 16 9.32 -11.45 7.99
C LEU A 16 8.20 -11.13 9.00
N ALA A 17 8.54 -10.51 10.13
CA ALA A 17 7.57 -10.06 11.13
C ALA A 17 6.60 -9.00 10.56
N PHE A 18 7.09 -8.09 9.71
CA PHE A 18 6.26 -7.12 9.01
C PHE A 18 5.21 -7.80 8.13
N TYR A 19 5.62 -8.71 7.24
CA TYR A 19 4.67 -9.45 6.41
C TYR A 19 3.72 -10.31 7.24
N GLY A 20 4.24 -10.99 8.28
CA GLY A 20 3.42 -11.76 9.21
C GLY A 20 2.34 -10.91 9.87
N LEU A 21 2.65 -9.66 10.24
CA LEU A 21 1.68 -8.73 10.80
C LEU A 21 0.62 -8.31 9.79
N LEU A 22 0.99 -8.05 8.52
CA LEU A 22 0.02 -7.74 7.47
C LEU A 22 -1.00 -8.88 7.28
N PHE A 23 -0.51 -10.13 7.15
CA PHE A 23 -1.38 -11.30 7.04
C PHE A 23 -2.22 -11.55 8.30
N SER A 24 -1.73 -11.17 9.48
CA SER A 24 -2.48 -11.29 10.73
C SER A 24 -3.60 -10.26 10.82
N LEU A 25 -3.35 -9.02 10.35
CA LEU A 25 -4.34 -7.96 10.34
C LEU A 25 -5.47 -8.25 9.36
N ALA A 26 -5.14 -8.63 8.11
CA ALA A 26 -6.12 -8.99 7.10
C ALA A 26 -6.92 -10.28 7.41
N ARG A 27 -6.58 -10.98 8.51
CA ARG A 27 -7.35 -12.11 9.03
C ARG A 27 -7.97 -11.84 10.40
N ALA A 28 -7.93 -10.60 10.88
CA ALA A 28 -8.43 -10.25 12.20
C ALA A 28 -9.93 -10.53 12.35
N ASP A 29 -10.70 -10.37 11.26
CA ASP A 29 -12.13 -10.64 11.19
C ASP A 29 -12.47 -12.11 10.85
N GLY A 30 -11.45 -12.95 10.62
CA GLY A 30 -11.57 -14.36 10.25
C GLY A 30 -11.69 -14.63 8.74
N SER A 31 -11.71 -13.60 7.90
CA SER A 31 -11.73 -13.71 6.44
C SER A 31 -10.42 -13.18 5.84
N PHE A 32 -10.34 -13.10 4.51
CA PHE A 32 -9.27 -12.41 3.78
C PHE A 32 -9.96 -11.77 2.60
N ASP A 33 -9.99 -10.45 2.56
CA ASP A 33 -10.63 -9.74 1.45
C ASP A 33 -9.68 -9.66 0.23
N GLU A 34 -10.26 -9.50 -0.96
CA GLU A 34 -9.50 -9.48 -2.21
C GLU A 34 -8.58 -8.26 -2.29
N GLU A 35 -9.10 -7.09 -1.93
CA GLU A 35 -8.39 -5.81 -1.94
C GLU A 35 -7.23 -5.84 -0.93
N GLU A 36 -7.42 -6.49 0.22
CA GLU A 36 -6.37 -6.68 1.21
C GLU A 36 -5.24 -7.55 0.67
N MET A 37 -5.56 -8.69 0.06
CA MET A 37 -4.57 -9.60 -0.52
C MET A 37 -3.74 -8.92 -1.61
N ILE A 38 -4.38 -8.11 -2.46
CA ILE A 38 -3.67 -7.30 -3.48
C ILE A 38 -2.69 -6.34 -2.80
N THR A 39 -3.14 -5.65 -1.75
CA THR A 39 -2.32 -4.68 -1.00
C THR A 39 -1.10 -5.35 -0.35
N ILE A 40 -1.27 -6.54 0.25
CA ILE A 40 -0.16 -7.31 0.83
C ILE A 40 0.84 -7.72 -0.27
N HIS A 41 0.35 -8.19 -1.41
CA HIS A 41 1.21 -8.61 -2.52
C HIS A 41 1.94 -7.46 -3.20
N ALA A 42 1.35 -6.27 -3.24
CA ALA A 42 2.01 -5.04 -3.72
C ALA A 42 3.27 -4.72 -2.90
N LEU A 43 3.22 -4.99 -1.60
CA LEU A 43 4.30 -4.74 -0.65
C LEU A 43 5.31 -5.89 -0.53
N LEU A 44 4.97 -7.08 -1.04
CA LEU A 44 5.76 -8.28 -0.85
C LEU A 44 6.98 -8.28 -1.77
N ASP A 45 8.16 -8.16 -1.16
CA ASP A 45 9.46 -8.33 -1.79
C ASP A 45 10.18 -9.49 -1.07
N ASP A 46 10.21 -10.65 -1.74
CA ASP A 46 10.88 -11.83 -1.20
C ASP A 46 12.38 -11.88 -1.51
N SER A 47 12.91 -10.84 -2.18
CA SER A 47 14.32 -10.74 -2.48
C SER A 47 15.15 -10.67 -1.20
N GLY A 48 16.25 -11.43 -1.19
CA GLY A 48 17.12 -11.55 -0.02
C GLY A 48 16.58 -12.43 1.12
N PHE A 49 15.37 -13.01 1.01
CA PHE A 49 14.98 -14.07 1.96
C PHE A 49 15.68 -15.39 1.68
N SER A 50 15.99 -16.10 2.76
CA SER A 50 16.39 -17.52 2.72
C SER A 50 15.22 -18.42 2.29
N SER A 51 15.52 -19.67 1.93
CA SER A 51 14.48 -20.65 1.58
C SER A 51 13.44 -20.79 2.70
N ASP A 52 13.90 -20.95 3.94
CA ASP A 52 13.02 -21.14 5.10
C ASP A 52 12.10 -19.93 5.34
N GLN A 53 12.59 -18.71 5.10
CA GLN A 53 11.80 -17.49 5.22
C GLN A 53 10.74 -17.37 4.11
N ARG A 54 11.08 -17.72 2.87
CA ARG A 54 10.08 -17.76 1.78
C ARG A 54 9.01 -18.81 2.05
N ASP A 55 9.39 -19.95 2.61
CA ASP A 55 8.43 -20.98 2.99
C ASP A 55 7.56 -20.54 4.17
N ALA A 56 8.10 -19.77 5.12
CA ALA A 56 7.31 -19.13 6.17
C ALA A 56 6.29 -18.13 5.59
N LEU A 57 6.70 -17.27 4.65
CA LEU A 57 5.78 -16.33 3.97
C LEU A 57 4.64 -17.04 3.26
N ARG A 58 4.93 -18.12 2.52
CA ARG A 58 3.89 -18.92 1.86
C ARG A 58 2.88 -19.47 2.88
N ARG A 59 3.35 -19.89 4.05
CA ARG A 59 2.48 -20.38 5.12
C ARG A 59 1.64 -19.29 5.75
N TYR A 60 2.08 -18.03 5.78
CA TYR A 60 1.31 -16.93 6.39
C TYR A 60 -0.03 -16.67 5.69
N CYS A 61 -0.14 -16.97 4.40
CA CYS A 61 -1.41 -16.95 3.71
C CYS A 61 -2.45 -17.87 4.38
N VAL A 62 -2.02 -19.01 4.93
CA VAL A 62 -2.90 -20.03 5.54
C VAL A 62 -2.96 -19.90 7.06
N HIS A 63 -1.80 -19.70 7.68
CA HIS A 63 -1.60 -19.63 9.13
C HIS A 63 -0.74 -18.40 9.44
N PRO A 64 -1.36 -17.20 9.51
CA PRO A 64 -0.64 -16.01 9.94
C PRO A 64 -0.08 -16.21 11.36
N PRO A 65 1.08 -15.62 11.67
CA PRO A 65 1.69 -15.72 13.00
C PRO A 65 0.88 -14.96 14.06
N ASP A 66 1.22 -15.11 15.35
CA ASP A 66 0.63 -14.28 16.40
C ASP A 66 1.05 -12.81 16.19
N PRO A 67 0.12 -11.86 16.00
CA PRO A 67 0.45 -10.45 15.77
C PRO A 67 1.26 -9.85 16.92
N ARG A 68 1.11 -10.34 18.16
CA ARG A 68 1.89 -9.85 19.31
C ARG A 68 3.37 -10.18 19.17
N THR A 69 3.70 -11.35 18.64
CA THR A 69 5.08 -11.76 18.39
C THR A 69 5.70 -10.89 17.30
N CYS A 70 4.97 -10.65 16.21
CA CYS A 70 5.43 -9.75 15.15
C CYS A 70 5.66 -8.33 15.67
N LEU A 71 4.71 -7.78 16.42
CA LEU A 71 4.81 -6.44 17.00
C LEU A 71 5.99 -6.31 17.98
N ALA A 72 6.29 -7.34 18.77
CA ALA A 72 7.46 -7.34 19.66
C ALA A 72 8.78 -7.22 18.88
N THR A 73 8.90 -7.94 17.76
CA THR A 73 10.08 -7.83 16.86
C THR A 73 10.14 -6.45 16.21
N LEU A 74 9.01 -5.92 15.75
CA LEU A 74 8.91 -4.63 15.04
C LEU A 74 9.09 -3.42 15.97
N ALA A 75 8.78 -3.55 17.25
CA ALA A 75 8.99 -2.49 18.24
C ALA A 75 10.48 -2.11 18.39
N GLN A 76 11.39 -3.05 18.08
CA GLN A 76 12.84 -2.83 18.09
C GLN A 76 13.38 -2.18 16.80
N ALA A 77 12.53 -1.98 15.79
CA ALA A 77 12.93 -1.35 14.55
C ALA A 77 13.11 0.17 14.72
N PRO A 78 13.90 0.83 13.84
CA PRO A 78 14.01 2.28 13.82
C PRO A 78 12.66 2.98 13.64
N ASP A 79 12.52 4.19 14.19
CA ASP A 79 11.27 4.97 14.15
C ASP A 79 10.67 5.08 12.75
N GLU A 80 11.51 5.38 11.75
CA GLU A 80 11.09 5.48 10.35
C GLU A 80 10.40 4.21 9.85
N PHE A 81 10.93 3.05 10.24
CA PHE A 81 10.35 1.76 9.88
C PHE A 81 9.04 1.52 10.63
N ARG A 82 8.95 1.89 11.91
CA ARG A 82 7.71 1.76 12.68
C ARG A 82 6.58 2.61 12.10
N PHE A 83 6.88 3.84 11.67
CA PHE A 83 5.90 4.67 10.95
C PHE A 83 5.48 4.04 9.62
N GLY A 84 6.44 3.49 8.88
CA GLY A 84 6.17 2.73 7.65
C GLY A 84 5.24 1.54 7.87
N VAL A 85 5.53 0.72 8.88
CA VAL A 85 4.68 -0.42 9.27
C VAL A 85 3.26 0.06 9.58
N MET A 86 3.11 1.11 10.39
CA MET A 86 1.79 1.64 10.71
C MET A 86 1.05 2.14 9.47
N ALA A 87 1.74 2.82 8.56
CA ALA A 87 1.16 3.28 7.31
C ALA A 87 0.68 2.12 6.42
N ALA A 88 1.47 1.06 6.30
CA ALA A 88 1.08 -0.15 5.56
C ALA A 88 -0.13 -0.85 6.18
N LEU A 89 -0.21 -0.92 7.52
CA LEU A 89 -1.36 -1.51 8.22
C LEU A 89 -2.64 -0.69 8.00
N VAL A 90 -2.52 0.64 8.00
CA VAL A 90 -3.66 1.53 7.73
C VAL A 90 -4.09 1.48 6.27
N ASP A 91 -3.14 1.39 5.33
CA ASP A 91 -3.42 1.18 3.90
C ASP A 91 -4.17 -0.14 3.69
N LEU A 92 -3.71 -1.21 4.34
CA LEU A 92 -4.33 -2.53 4.28
C LEU A 92 -5.75 -2.51 4.84
N ALA A 93 -5.96 -1.99 6.04
CA ALA A 93 -7.27 -1.91 6.69
C ALA A 93 -8.22 -0.86 6.07
N LEU A 94 -7.80 -0.18 5.00
CA LEU A 94 -8.65 0.74 4.22
C LEU A 94 -8.71 0.35 2.75
N ALA A 95 -8.18 -0.84 2.38
CA ALA A 95 -8.10 -1.29 1.01
C ALA A 95 -9.49 -1.36 0.34
N ASP A 96 -10.49 -1.86 1.07
CA ASP A 96 -11.89 -2.00 0.64
C ASP A 96 -12.80 -0.82 1.09
N ASP A 97 -12.20 0.26 1.60
CA ASP A 97 -12.88 1.40 2.24
C ASP A 97 -13.72 1.07 3.48
N ARG A 98 -13.55 -0.13 4.06
CA ARG A 98 -14.18 -0.54 5.31
C ARG A 98 -13.06 -0.86 6.30
N CYS A 99 -13.31 -0.53 7.56
CA CYS A 99 -12.42 -0.94 8.64
C CYS A 99 -13.29 -1.61 9.70
N THR A 100 -13.14 -2.92 9.86
CA THR A 100 -13.93 -3.70 10.81
C THR A 100 -13.59 -3.30 12.25
N PRO A 101 -14.49 -3.49 13.23
CA PRO A 101 -14.15 -3.28 14.64
C PRO A 101 -12.91 -4.07 15.08
N GLU A 102 -12.73 -5.26 14.54
CA GLU A 102 -11.61 -6.17 14.78
C GLU A 102 -10.29 -5.61 14.23
N GLU A 103 -10.27 -5.15 12.97
CA GLU A 103 -9.11 -4.46 12.38
C GLU A 103 -8.79 -3.19 13.15
N LYS A 104 -9.80 -2.40 13.52
CA LYS A 104 -9.58 -1.17 14.29
C LYS A 104 -8.93 -1.46 15.64
N ALA A 105 -9.39 -2.51 16.34
CA ALA A 105 -8.77 -2.94 17.58
C ALA A 105 -7.33 -3.42 17.36
N ALA A 106 -7.06 -4.12 16.26
CA ALA A 106 -5.72 -4.55 15.88
C ALA A 106 -4.79 -3.36 15.53
N LEU A 107 -5.30 -2.34 14.83
CA LEU A 107 -4.58 -1.09 14.56
C LEU A 107 -4.26 -0.32 15.84
N ASP A 108 -5.19 -0.25 16.78
CA ASP A 108 -4.96 0.40 18.09
C ASP A 108 -3.90 -0.35 18.92
N ALA A 109 -3.91 -1.68 18.87
CA ALA A 109 -2.90 -2.52 19.49
C ALA A 109 -1.52 -2.33 18.83
N ALA A 110 -1.46 -2.31 17.49
CA ALA A 110 -0.25 -2.08 16.73
C ALA A 110 0.34 -0.68 17.01
N ARG A 111 -0.50 0.35 16.98
CA ARG A 111 -0.12 1.73 17.32
C ARG A 111 0.55 1.79 18.69
N SER A 112 -0.06 1.16 19.70
CA SER A 112 0.45 1.15 21.07
C SER A 112 1.78 0.40 21.16
N ALA A 113 1.91 -0.75 20.51
CA ALA A 113 3.13 -1.56 20.51
C ALA A 113 4.30 -0.91 19.75
N LEU A 114 4.01 -0.15 18.68
CA LEU A 114 4.99 0.57 17.88
C LEU A 114 5.37 1.94 18.47
N CYS A 115 4.83 2.29 19.64
CA CYS A 115 5.03 3.57 20.31
C CYS A 115 4.62 4.79 19.46
N ILE A 116 3.56 4.65 18.66
CA ILE A 116 3.05 5.71 17.79
C ILE A 116 1.96 6.48 18.53
N SER A 117 2.09 7.81 18.58
CA SER A 117 1.07 8.65 19.20
C SER A 117 -0.23 8.67 18.39
N GLU A 118 -1.35 8.95 19.05
CA GLU A 118 -2.64 9.09 18.37
C GLU A 118 -2.62 10.19 17.29
N GLY A 119 -1.91 11.30 17.55
CA GLY A 119 -1.71 12.37 16.56
C GLY A 119 -0.99 11.89 15.31
N GLN A 120 0.09 11.12 15.48
CA GLN A 120 0.84 10.52 14.37
C GLN A 120 -0.01 9.51 13.58
N ALA A 121 -0.74 8.63 14.27
CA ALA A 121 -1.64 7.68 13.63
C ALA A 121 -2.72 8.36 12.78
N ARG A 122 -3.33 9.45 13.29
CA ARG A 122 -4.30 10.25 12.53
C ARG A 122 -3.70 10.91 11.28
N CYS A 123 -2.47 11.41 11.37
CA CYS A 123 -1.79 11.98 10.21
C CYS A 123 -1.51 10.90 9.14
N ILE A 124 -1.10 9.70 9.56
CA ILE A 124 -0.91 8.55 8.67
C ILE A 124 -2.23 8.18 7.98
N GLU A 125 -3.32 8.05 8.73
CA GLU A 125 -4.64 7.73 8.17
C GLU A 125 -5.10 8.79 7.16
N THR A 126 -4.87 10.07 7.47
CA THR A 126 -5.23 11.18 6.58
C THR A 126 -4.43 11.12 5.29
N LEU A 127 -3.15 10.75 5.34
CA LEU A 127 -2.33 10.54 4.14
C LEU A 127 -2.92 9.41 3.28
N VAL A 128 -3.16 8.23 3.87
CA VAL A 128 -3.71 7.06 3.16
C VAL A 128 -5.04 7.40 2.49
N ARG A 129 -5.96 8.05 3.22
CA ARG A 129 -7.26 8.47 2.68
C ARG A 129 -7.17 9.54 1.59
N SER A 130 -6.14 10.39 1.65
CA SER A 130 -5.92 11.41 0.60
C SER A 130 -5.28 10.82 -0.65
N LEU A 131 -4.54 9.72 -0.49
CA LEU A 131 -3.81 9.07 -1.57
C LEU A 131 -4.75 8.36 -2.55
N LYS A 132 -5.70 7.55 -2.06
CA LYS A 132 -6.58 6.74 -2.93
C LYS A 132 -7.35 7.57 -3.97
N PRO A 133 -8.03 8.69 -3.60
CA PRO A 133 -8.68 9.55 -4.58
C PRO A 133 -7.70 10.23 -5.55
N MET A 134 -6.50 10.57 -5.09
CA MET A 134 -5.47 11.19 -5.93
C MET A 134 -4.96 10.20 -6.99
N ILE A 135 -4.81 8.93 -6.62
CA ILE A 135 -4.46 7.84 -7.54
C ILE A 135 -5.55 7.64 -8.60
N ASP A 136 -6.82 7.63 -8.17
CA ASP A 136 -7.93 7.34 -9.08
C ASP A 136 -8.19 8.47 -10.08
N ASP A 137 -8.07 9.72 -9.63
CA ASP A 137 -8.26 10.90 -10.48
C ASP A 137 -7.42 12.09 -9.92
N PRO A 138 -6.27 12.40 -10.55
CA PRO A 138 -5.28 13.33 -10.02
C PRO A 138 -5.64 14.80 -10.33
N THR A 139 -6.58 15.37 -9.59
CA THR A 139 -6.92 16.79 -9.70
C THR A 139 -5.97 17.69 -8.87
N PRO A 140 -5.82 18.98 -9.21
CA PRO A 140 -5.04 19.93 -8.41
C PRO A 140 -5.51 20.02 -6.95
N GLU A 141 -6.82 19.92 -6.70
CA GLU A 141 -7.39 19.92 -5.35
C GLU A 141 -6.96 18.69 -4.55
N ARG A 142 -6.97 17.50 -5.18
CA ARG A 142 -6.55 16.25 -4.54
C ARG A 142 -5.05 16.18 -4.33
N GLN A 143 -4.28 16.71 -5.27
CA GLN A 143 -2.85 16.93 -5.09
C GLN A 143 -2.60 17.85 -3.88
N GLY A 144 -3.32 18.98 -3.78
CA GLY A 144 -3.22 19.88 -2.63
C GLY A 144 -3.60 19.23 -1.29
N ALA A 145 -4.61 18.35 -1.28
CA ALA A 145 -4.98 17.57 -0.10
C ALA A 145 -3.88 16.59 0.31
N LEU A 146 -3.28 15.88 -0.65
CA LEU A 146 -2.16 14.98 -0.42
C LEU A 146 -0.91 15.74 0.08
N GLU A 147 -0.61 16.90 -0.51
CA GLU A 147 0.45 17.83 -0.06
C GLU A 147 0.23 18.25 1.39
N ALA A 148 -1.00 18.64 1.75
CA ALA A 148 -1.36 19.04 3.11
C ALA A 148 -1.23 17.88 4.11
N ALA A 149 -1.65 16.67 3.73
CA ALA A 149 -1.53 15.48 4.56
C ALA A 149 -0.05 15.11 4.82
N ALA A 150 0.78 15.16 3.78
CA ALA A 150 2.22 14.95 3.88
C ALA A 150 2.88 16.00 4.80
N GLN A 151 2.49 17.27 4.67
CA GLN A 151 3.01 18.33 5.54
C GLN A 151 2.57 18.16 7.00
N ALA A 152 1.35 17.69 7.24
CA ALA A 152 0.86 17.38 8.58
C ALA A 152 1.69 16.27 9.23
N MET A 153 2.03 15.21 8.49
CA MET A 153 2.93 14.14 8.96
C MET A 153 4.29 14.68 9.39
N ILE A 154 4.91 15.53 8.57
CA ILE A 154 6.20 16.15 8.89
C ILE A 154 6.09 16.97 10.19
N SER A 155 4.99 17.71 10.37
CA SER A 155 4.78 18.55 11.56
C SER A 155 4.70 17.77 12.87
N VAL A 156 4.32 16.49 12.82
CA VAL A 156 4.27 15.57 13.97
C VAL A 156 5.46 14.61 14.03
N GLY A 157 6.53 14.91 13.28
CA GLY A 157 7.78 14.17 13.29
C GLY A 157 7.76 12.87 12.49
N ILE A 158 6.80 12.66 11.59
CA ILE A 158 6.78 11.51 10.69
C ILE A 158 7.47 11.88 9.36
N PRO A 159 8.49 11.14 8.92
CA PRO A 159 9.15 11.39 7.66
C PRO A 159 8.21 11.19 6.46
N ALA A 160 8.35 12.02 5.42
CA ALA A 160 7.61 11.87 4.17
C ALA A 160 7.91 10.53 3.45
N SER A 161 9.06 9.92 3.72
CA SER A 161 9.41 8.58 3.22
C SER A 161 8.49 7.46 3.73
N THR A 162 7.67 7.72 4.75
CA THR A 162 6.64 6.78 5.21
C THR A 162 5.68 6.38 4.08
N ALA A 163 5.42 7.24 3.10
CA ALA A 163 4.55 6.91 1.97
C ALA A 163 5.08 5.80 1.04
N PHE A 164 6.38 5.49 1.08
CA PHE A 164 6.93 4.36 0.32
C PHE A 164 6.43 3.00 0.84
N PHE A 165 5.91 2.95 2.07
CA PHE A 165 5.33 1.74 2.65
C PHE A 165 3.86 1.51 2.29
N LEU A 166 3.28 2.40 1.47
CA LEU A 166 1.91 2.26 1.01
C LEU A 166 1.88 1.34 -0.21
N GLY A 167 1.20 0.20 -0.10
CA GLY A 167 1.04 -0.77 -1.18
C GLY A 167 0.36 -0.12 -2.38
N SER A 168 -0.62 0.75 -2.09
CA SER A 168 -1.29 1.61 -3.07
C SER A 168 -0.32 2.45 -3.92
N VAL A 169 0.84 2.87 -3.38
CA VAL A 169 1.87 3.60 -4.14
C VAL A 169 2.80 2.65 -4.91
N GLN A 170 3.14 1.51 -4.33
CA GLN A 170 4.09 0.57 -4.97
C GLN A 170 3.52 -0.04 -6.26
N ASP A 171 2.21 -0.25 -6.31
CA ASP A 171 1.49 -0.77 -7.47
C ASP A 171 1.29 0.26 -8.61
N LEU A 172 1.62 1.53 -8.39
CA LEU A 172 1.53 2.54 -9.44
C LEU A 172 2.61 2.33 -10.51
N GLU A 173 2.22 2.56 -11.76
CA GLU A 173 3.19 2.71 -12.85
C GLU A 173 4.17 3.86 -12.54
N LYS A 174 5.31 3.87 -13.24
CA LYS A 174 6.41 4.81 -12.97
C LYS A 174 5.95 6.28 -12.95
N GLU A 175 5.02 6.65 -13.81
CA GLU A 175 4.49 8.02 -13.92
C GLU A 175 3.57 8.36 -12.74
N GLY A 176 2.61 7.48 -12.40
CA GLY A 176 1.75 7.66 -11.22
C GLY A 176 2.54 7.75 -9.91
N ARG A 177 3.60 6.93 -9.74
CA ARG A 177 4.52 7.09 -8.60
C ARG A 177 5.19 8.44 -8.59
N GLN A 178 5.63 8.94 -9.75
CA GLN A 178 6.25 10.26 -9.82
C GLN A 178 5.26 11.38 -9.47
N ASP A 179 4.00 11.26 -9.85
CA ASP A 179 2.97 12.27 -9.52
C ASP A 179 2.64 12.28 -8.04
N VAL A 180 2.48 11.11 -7.41
CA VAL A 180 2.36 10.99 -5.95
C VAL A 180 3.59 11.60 -5.27
N MET A 181 4.80 11.29 -5.76
CA MET A 181 6.02 11.85 -5.19
C MET A 181 6.16 13.35 -5.38
N ARG A 182 5.73 13.90 -6.51
CA ARG A 182 5.68 15.35 -6.72
C ARG A 182 4.70 16.00 -5.76
N ALA A 183 3.52 15.43 -5.61
CA ALA A 183 2.51 15.84 -4.64
C ALA A 183 2.96 15.68 -3.18
N MET A 184 3.97 14.86 -2.91
CA MET A 184 4.56 14.79 -1.56
C MET A 184 5.79 15.69 -1.38
N GLY A 185 6.14 16.49 -2.39
CA GLY A 185 7.35 17.31 -2.37
C GLY A 185 8.66 16.51 -2.49
N LEU A 186 8.58 15.23 -2.87
CA LEU A 186 9.68 14.29 -3.03
C LEU A 186 10.17 14.15 -4.49
N GLY A 187 9.53 14.83 -5.44
CA GLY A 187 9.83 14.74 -6.86
C GLY A 187 11.17 15.37 -7.29
N TRP A 188 11.91 14.67 -8.17
CA TRP A 188 13.05 15.23 -8.88
C TRP A 188 12.60 16.34 -9.83
N GLY A 189 13.05 17.58 -9.60
CA GLY A 189 12.96 18.66 -10.58
C GLY A 189 12.31 19.96 -10.10
N ARG A 190 11.67 20.00 -8.92
CA ARG A 190 11.30 21.28 -8.29
C ARG A 190 12.26 21.59 -7.16
N ARG A 191 13.07 22.64 -7.34
CA ARG A 191 13.54 23.43 -6.19
C ARG A 191 12.28 23.88 -5.47
N SER A 192 12.07 23.41 -4.25
CA SER A 192 10.94 23.79 -3.41
C SER A 192 10.88 25.32 -3.31
N SER A 193 9.90 25.95 -3.95
CA SER A 193 9.62 27.38 -3.77
C SER A 193 9.14 27.68 -2.34
N LEU A 194 8.86 26.66 -1.53
CA LEU A 194 8.58 26.77 -0.11
C LEU A 194 9.83 27.02 0.77
N ALA A 195 11.05 26.98 0.21
CA ALA A 195 12.24 27.53 0.87
C ALA A 195 12.45 29.03 0.61
N SER A 196 11.63 29.65 -0.26
CA SER A 196 11.78 31.06 -0.65
C SER A 196 10.72 32.02 -0.08
N SER A 197 9.67 31.55 0.61
CA SER A 197 8.64 32.44 1.17
C SER A 197 9.04 33.12 2.49
N LEU A 198 10.23 32.85 3.05
CA LEU A 198 10.77 33.59 4.18
C LEU A 198 11.69 34.77 3.79
N PHE A 199 11.87 35.06 2.50
CA PHE A 199 12.61 36.26 2.07
C PHE A 199 11.89 37.03 0.96
N SER A 200 11.43 38.23 1.36
CA SER A 200 11.25 39.43 0.53
C SER A 200 9.98 39.55 -0.33
N GLY A 201 9.23 40.64 -0.06
CA GLY A 201 8.10 41.09 -0.87
C GLY A 201 8.48 41.81 -2.18
N LEU A 202 7.42 42.23 -2.90
CA LEU A 202 7.37 42.89 -4.23
C LEU A 202 7.82 41.99 -5.41
N THR A 203 7.20 41.89 -6.60
CA THR A 203 6.13 42.58 -7.36
C THR A 203 5.60 41.65 -8.48
N ALA A 204 4.45 42.00 -9.06
CA ALA A 204 3.68 41.29 -10.10
C ALA A 204 4.40 40.93 -11.43
N ALA A 205 3.97 39.82 -12.07
CA ALA A 205 3.50 39.71 -13.48
C ALA A 205 3.12 38.24 -13.85
N PRO A 206 2.20 38.00 -14.81
CA PRO A 206 1.68 36.67 -15.13
C PRO A 206 2.48 35.98 -16.26
N SER A 207 2.59 34.65 -16.22
CA SER A 207 3.00 33.86 -17.38
C SER A 207 2.05 32.68 -17.63
N LEU A 208 1.45 32.72 -18.82
CA LEU A 208 0.67 31.68 -19.47
C LEU A 208 1.55 30.49 -19.84
N THR A 209 1.14 29.28 -19.45
CA THR A 209 1.30 28.01 -20.18
C THR A 209 0.16 27.09 -19.70
N GLY A 210 -1.02 27.16 -20.34
CA GLY A 210 -1.53 26.19 -21.33
C GLY A 210 -2.15 24.98 -20.61
N PHE A 211 -3.45 24.82 -20.36
CA PHE A 211 -4.62 24.79 -21.26
C PHE A 211 -4.36 24.03 -22.56
N TRP A 212 -4.43 22.69 -22.50
CA TRP A 212 -4.86 21.72 -23.55
C TRP A 212 -4.76 20.29 -22.97
N ALA A 213 -5.90 19.60 -22.80
CA ALA A 213 -6.12 18.14 -22.97
C ALA A 213 -7.43 17.70 -22.27
N GLY A 214 -8.57 18.12 -22.82
CA GLY A 214 -9.85 17.43 -22.60
C GLY A 214 -9.95 16.24 -23.56
N ASP A 215 -10.64 15.19 -23.12
CA ASP A 215 -11.08 13.98 -23.83
C ASP A 215 -10.07 12.85 -24.15
N GLU A 216 -8.74 13.04 -24.11
CA GLU A 216 -7.79 11.91 -24.29
C GLU A 216 -7.43 11.17 -22.99
N GLU A 217 -7.70 11.72 -21.81
CA GLU A 217 -7.33 11.09 -20.53
C GLU A 217 -8.28 9.97 -20.10
N GLU A 218 -9.56 10.05 -20.44
CA GLU A 218 -10.58 9.08 -20.02
C GLU A 218 -10.37 7.70 -20.71
N GLY A 219 -9.94 7.70 -21.98
CA GLY A 219 -9.55 6.49 -22.71
C GLY A 219 -8.20 5.87 -22.29
N ARG A 220 -7.28 6.66 -21.74
CA ARG A 220 -5.99 6.16 -21.22
C ARG A 220 -6.13 5.53 -19.83
N TRP A 221 -7.07 6.03 -19.04
CA TRP A 221 -7.39 5.49 -17.72
C TRP A 221 -8.14 4.16 -17.78
N SER A 222 -9.02 3.96 -18.77
CA SER A 222 -9.67 2.65 -19.00
C SER A 222 -8.66 1.58 -19.44
N ALA A 223 -7.70 1.93 -20.31
CA ALA A 223 -6.63 1.04 -20.72
C ALA A 223 -5.73 0.62 -19.55
N SER A 224 -5.41 1.56 -18.65
CA SER A 224 -4.60 1.30 -17.47
C SER A 224 -5.33 0.43 -16.44
N ARG A 225 -6.65 0.65 -16.23
CA ARG A 225 -7.50 -0.23 -15.39
C ARG A 225 -7.59 -1.64 -15.96
N ARG A 226 -7.75 -1.76 -17.28
CA ARG A 226 -7.76 -3.04 -17.98
C ARG A 226 -6.46 -3.82 -17.78
N LYS A 227 -5.33 -3.16 -18.01
CA LYS A 227 -4.00 -3.76 -17.78
C LYS A 227 -3.78 -4.17 -16.32
N ARG A 228 -4.25 -3.38 -15.35
CA ARG A 228 -4.23 -3.72 -13.91
C ARG A 228 -5.06 -4.97 -13.61
N ALA A 229 -6.28 -5.05 -14.13
CA ALA A 229 -7.15 -6.21 -13.94
C ALA A 229 -6.57 -7.47 -14.61
N GLU A 230 -5.98 -7.34 -15.80
CA GLU A 230 -5.29 -8.43 -16.50
C GLU A 230 -4.08 -8.96 -15.71
N GLN A 231 -3.26 -8.07 -15.13
CA GLN A 231 -2.11 -8.44 -14.29
C GLN A 231 -2.55 -9.14 -12.99
N ALA A 232 -3.61 -8.63 -12.34
CA ALA A 232 -4.16 -9.26 -11.14
C ALA A 232 -4.67 -10.67 -11.45
N ILE A 233 -5.41 -10.86 -12.56
CA ILE A 233 -5.85 -12.18 -13.02
C ILE A 233 -4.65 -13.11 -13.25
N ALA A 234 -3.61 -12.66 -13.94
CA ALA A 234 -2.43 -13.49 -14.21
C ALA A 234 -1.72 -13.94 -12.91
N ARG A 235 -1.66 -13.06 -11.89
CA ARG A 235 -1.12 -13.41 -10.57
C ARG A 235 -2.00 -14.43 -9.85
N LEU A 236 -3.31 -14.22 -9.83
CA LEU A 236 -4.27 -15.12 -9.20
C LEU A 236 -4.27 -16.51 -9.86
N GLU A 237 -4.12 -16.57 -11.19
CA GLU A 237 -3.96 -17.83 -11.93
C GLU A 237 -2.70 -18.59 -11.53
N THR A 238 -1.61 -17.85 -11.30
CA THR A 238 -0.36 -18.46 -10.81
C THR A 238 -0.56 -19.04 -9.41
N ILE A 239 -1.21 -18.29 -8.51
CA ILE A 239 -1.51 -18.74 -7.14
C ILE A 239 -2.43 -19.97 -7.14
N ALA A 240 -3.50 -19.95 -7.95
CA ALA A 240 -4.41 -21.07 -8.08
C ALA A 240 -3.68 -22.33 -8.56
N LYS A 241 -2.78 -22.18 -9.55
CA LYS A 241 -1.97 -23.28 -10.08
C LYS A 241 -0.98 -23.83 -9.05
N ASP A 242 -0.34 -22.96 -8.28
CA ASP A 242 0.59 -23.36 -7.23
C ASP A 242 -0.13 -24.06 -6.07
N LEU A 243 -1.31 -23.56 -5.69
CA LEU A 243 -2.21 -24.23 -4.73
C LEU A 243 -2.63 -25.60 -5.26
N GLU A 244 -3.11 -25.70 -6.49
CA GLU A 244 -3.47 -26.99 -7.12
C GLU A 244 -2.31 -27.98 -7.15
N ALA A 245 -1.09 -27.53 -7.44
CA ALA A 245 0.09 -28.39 -7.44
C ALA A 245 0.46 -28.89 -6.04
N THR A 246 0.12 -28.11 -5.00
CA THR A 246 0.37 -28.44 -3.59
C THR A 246 -0.74 -29.32 -3.01
N LEU A 247 -1.97 -29.12 -3.48
CA LEU A 247 -3.17 -29.85 -3.08
C LEU A 247 -3.24 -31.19 -3.80
N GLY A 248 -2.81 -32.26 -3.12
CA GLY A 248 -3.03 -33.64 -3.60
C GLY A 248 -4.51 -34.06 -3.54
N GLU A 249 -4.80 -35.32 -3.90
CA GLU A 249 -6.18 -35.87 -3.92
C GLU A 249 -6.90 -35.85 -2.55
N ASN A 250 -6.15 -35.70 -1.44
CA ASN A 250 -6.69 -35.68 -0.07
C ASN A 250 -6.57 -34.30 0.59
N ALA A 251 -6.68 -33.22 -0.21
CA ALA A 251 -6.64 -31.85 0.30
C ALA A 251 -7.73 -31.61 1.38
N PRO A 252 -7.42 -30.87 2.46
CA PRO A 252 -8.41 -30.40 3.42
C PRO A 252 -9.53 -29.59 2.75
N GLU A 253 -10.78 -29.77 3.20
CA GLU A 253 -11.94 -29.06 2.61
C GLU A 253 -11.75 -27.54 2.58
N ASP A 254 -11.13 -26.96 3.60
CA ASP A 254 -10.90 -25.52 3.68
C ASP A 254 -9.95 -25.01 2.58
N GLU A 255 -8.95 -25.81 2.19
CA GLU A 255 -8.02 -25.46 1.12
C GLU A 255 -8.67 -25.61 -0.27
N VAL A 256 -9.54 -26.60 -0.43
CA VAL A 256 -10.37 -26.77 -1.64
C VAL A 256 -11.33 -25.58 -1.80
N ARG A 257 -12.03 -25.18 -0.73
CA ARG A 257 -12.91 -23.99 -0.75
C ARG A 257 -12.15 -22.72 -1.09
N ARG A 258 -10.91 -22.58 -0.60
CA ARG A 258 -10.06 -21.43 -0.92
C ARG A 258 -9.64 -21.40 -2.38
N LEU A 259 -9.26 -22.54 -2.95
CA LEU A 259 -8.97 -22.64 -4.37
C LEU A 259 -10.21 -22.29 -5.22
N GLU A 260 -11.39 -22.77 -4.81
CA GLU A 260 -12.65 -22.40 -5.46
C GLU A 260 -12.94 -20.90 -5.36
N ALA A 261 -12.70 -20.28 -4.20
CA ALA A 261 -12.85 -18.83 -4.03
C ALA A 261 -11.94 -18.05 -4.99
N ILE A 262 -10.65 -18.44 -5.10
CA ILE A 262 -9.71 -17.81 -6.04
C ILE A 262 -10.19 -17.97 -7.49
N ARG A 263 -10.72 -19.16 -7.86
CA ARG A 263 -11.27 -19.39 -9.20
C ARG A 263 -12.51 -18.54 -9.48
N GLN A 264 -13.44 -18.42 -8.52
CA GLN A 264 -14.61 -17.55 -8.66
C GLN A 264 -14.20 -16.09 -8.84
N LEU A 265 -13.18 -15.65 -8.12
CA LEU A 265 -12.63 -14.30 -8.19
C LEU A 265 -12.00 -14.00 -9.55
N ILE A 266 -11.24 -14.95 -10.11
CA ILE A 266 -10.73 -14.88 -11.50
C ILE A 266 -11.90 -14.74 -12.50
N LEU A 267 -12.98 -15.53 -12.33
CA LEU A 267 -14.15 -15.49 -13.21
C LEU A 267 -14.88 -14.14 -13.14
N THR A 268 -15.13 -13.64 -11.93
CA THR A 268 -15.76 -12.33 -11.71
C THR A 268 -14.96 -11.20 -12.37
N ARG A 269 -13.63 -11.18 -12.16
CA ARG A 269 -12.77 -10.16 -12.80
C ARG A 269 -12.76 -10.25 -14.32
N ARG A 270 -12.76 -11.46 -14.89
CA ARG A 270 -12.86 -11.64 -16.35
C ARG A 270 -14.20 -11.11 -16.89
N SER A 271 -15.30 -11.28 -16.15
CA SER A 271 -16.60 -10.70 -16.50
C SER A 271 -16.54 -9.18 -16.52
N VAL A 272 -16.03 -8.57 -15.44
CA VAL A 272 -15.89 -7.10 -15.33
C VAL A 272 -14.97 -6.55 -16.43
N LEU A 273 -13.89 -7.26 -16.77
CA LEU A 273 -13.03 -6.91 -17.90
C LEU A 273 -13.73 -7.00 -19.26
N GLY A 274 -14.65 -7.95 -19.43
CA GLY A 274 -15.48 -8.09 -20.61
C GLY A 274 -16.47 -6.95 -20.77
N ASP A 275 -17.03 -6.46 -19.66
CA ASP A 275 -17.95 -5.32 -19.63
C ASP A 275 -17.25 -3.96 -19.86
N LEU A 276 -15.92 -3.91 -19.72
CA LEU A 276 -15.07 -2.75 -20.00
C LEU A 276 -14.58 -2.66 -21.47
N ALA A 277 -14.98 -3.61 -22.33
CA ALA A 277 -14.56 -3.71 -23.75
C ALA A 277 -15.65 -3.22 -24.72
#